data_AF-A0ABD6AS18-F1
#
_entry.id   AF-A0ABD6AS18-F1
#
_cell.length_a   1.000
_cell.length_b   1.000
_cell.length_c   1.000
_cell.angle_alpha   90.00
_cell.angle_beta   90.00
_cell.angle_gamma   90.00
#
_symmetry.space_group_name_H-M   'P 1'
#
loop_
_entity.id
_entity.type
_entity.pdbx_description
1 polymer ?
#
loop_
_entity_poly.entity_id
_entity_poly.type
_entity_poly.pdbx_seq_one_letter_code
_entity_poly.pdbx_strand_id
1 'polypeptide(L)'
;MPELRRAVLDEAGSRSKYLTATEFLALVERGHPSGEPGVARETYTAYVEQLSEETPTVDGDSLLTNLDGQTVDGDDWAGDERVYRVGDDRLSLYPKTWHDRLAGESDPRAYLRAFSEDGAFESGVPESTLLDAMVTIGGVERETAKGNLEALREDGEVVEDADQHPDANVYLAEEREDLKDGKDVH
;
A
#
# COMPACT_ATOMS: atom_id res chain seq x y z
N MET A 1 -2.51 -17.14 19.22
CA MET A 1 -3.78 -16.85 18.51
C MET A 1 -4.06 -15.36 18.60
N PRO A 2 -3.76 -14.61 17.53
CA PRO A 2 -4.00 -13.18 17.44
C PRO A 2 -5.50 -12.87 17.41
N GLU A 3 -5.88 -11.68 17.88
CA GLU A 3 -7.28 -11.22 17.82
C GLU A 3 -7.61 -10.76 16.39
N LEU A 4 -8.33 -11.60 15.65
CA LEU A 4 -8.66 -11.34 14.25
C LEU A 4 -9.78 -10.30 14.10
N ARG A 5 -9.57 -9.32 13.23
CA ARG A 5 -10.55 -8.27 12.90
C ARG A 5 -11.57 -8.78 11.90
N ARG A 6 -12.84 -8.75 12.28
CA ARG A 6 -13.91 -9.33 11.47
C ARG A 6 -14.13 -8.64 10.13
N ALA A 7 -13.98 -7.31 10.09
CA ALA A 7 -14.08 -6.54 8.86
C ALA A 7 -13.10 -6.99 7.77
N VAL A 8 -11.88 -7.41 8.15
CA VAL A 8 -10.88 -7.93 7.20
C VAL A 8 -11.34 -9.25 6.60
N LEU A 9 -11.85 -10.17 7.42
CA LEU A 9 -12.33 -11.47 6.97
C LEU A 9 -13.56 -11.33 6.08
N ASP A 10 -14.50 -10.46 6.43
CA ASP A 10 -15.71 -10.21 5.66
C ASP A 10 -15.38 -9.57 4.29
N GLU A 11 -14.44 -8.60 4.26
CA GLU A 11 -13.97 -8.00 3.01
C GLU A 11 -13.23 -9.01 2.13
N ALA A 12 -12.31 -9.80 2.69
CA ALA A 12 -11.58 -10.83 1.96
C ALA A 12 -12.52 -11.92 1.41
N GLY A 13 -13.49 -12.38 2.23
CA GLY A 13 -14.49 -13.37 1.85
C GLY A 13 -15.36 -12.92 0.68
N SER A 14 -15.66 -11.62 0.58
CA SER A 14 -16.42 -11.06 -0.55
C SER A 14 -15.70 -11.19 -1.91
N ARG A 15 -14.36 -11.25 -1.90
CA ARG A 15 -13.50 -11.43 -3.09
C ARG A 15 -13.33 -12.90 -3.47
N SER A 16 -13.53 -13.81 -2.51
CA SER A 16 -13.61 -15.26 -2.71
C SER A 16 -12.37 -15.79 -3.48
N LYS A 17 -12.57 -16.63 -4.50
CA LYS A 17 -11.50 -17.32 -5.26
C LYS A 17 -10.59 -16.41 -6.09
N TYR A 18 -10.89 -15.12 -6.20
CA TYR A 18 -10.06 -14.18 -6.96
C TYR A 18 -9.07 -13.43 -6.07
N LEU A 19 -9.13 -13.64 -4.76
CA LEU A 19 -8.24 -13.01 -3.80
C LEU A 19 -6.81 -13.51 -3.98
N THR A 20 -5.88 -12.59 -4.22
CA THR A 20 -4.44 -12.87 -4.28
C THR A 20 -3.77 -12.73 -2.90
N ALA A 21 -2.55 -13.26 -2.75
CA ALA A 21 -1.81 -13.20 -1.50
C ALA A 21 -1.43 -11.76 -1.10
N THR A 22 -1.03 -10.93 -2.06
CA THR A 22 -0.70 -9.51 -1.86
C THR A 22 -1.94 -8.68 -1.56
N GLU A 23 -3.05 -8.89 -2.27
CA GLU A 23 -4.32 -8.22 -1.93
C GLU A 23 -4.79 -8.60 -0.53
N PHE A 24 -4.65 -9.85 -0.13
CA PHE A 24 -5.02 -10.26 1.22
C PHE A 24 -4.09 -9.65 2.27
N LEU A 25 -2.79 -9.59 1.99
CA LEU A 25 -1.84 -8.90 2.88
C LEU A 25 -2.21 -7.42 3.02
N ALA A 26 -2.58 -6.74 1.93
CA ALA A 26 -3.05 -5.35 1.97
C ALA A 26 -4.21 -5.17 2.95
N LEU A 27 -5.19 -6.08 2.88
CA LEU A 27 -6.36 -6.03 3.77
C LEU A 27 -5.99 -6.25 5.23
N VAL A 28 -5.11 -7.22 5.50
CA VAL A 28 -4.65 -7.52 6.85
C VAL A 28 -3.82 -6.36 7.39
N GLU A 29 -2.88 -5.84 6.62
CA GLU A 29 -1.96 -4.78 7.03
C GLU A 29 -2.71 -3.48 7.35
N ARG A 30 -3.64 -3.07 6.48
CA ARG A 30 -4.50 -1.90 6.70
C ARG A 30 -5.49 -2.10 7.85
N GLY A 31 -6.06 -3.29 7.96
CA GLY A 31 -7.14 -3.58 8.90
C GLY A 31 -6.69 -4.06 10.28
N HIS A 32 -5.42 -4.43 10.43
CA HIS A 32 -4.82 -4.91 11.67
C HIS A 32 -3.62 -4.03 12.06
N PRO A 33 -3.87 -2.77 12.47
CA PRO A 33 -2.79 -1.89 12.90
C PRO A 33 -2.06 -2.51 14.07
N SER A 34 -0.74 -2.54 13.94
CA SER A 34 0.18 -2.99 14.96
C SER A 34 1.14 -1.85 15.27
N GLY A 35 1.72 -1.79 16.46
CA GLY A 35 2.69 -0.75 16.81
C GLY A 35 4.05 -0.88 16.09
N GLU A 36 4.17 -1.79 15.13
CA GLU A 36 5.40 -2.15 14.42
C GLU A 36 5.12 -2.27 12.91
N PRO A 37 6.13 -2.00 12.05
CA PRO A 37 6.01 -2.15 10.61
C PRO A 37 5.54 -3.53 10.14
N GLY A 38 4.62 -3.55 9.18
CA GLY A 38 4.11 -4.78 8.57
C GLY A 38 3.29 -5.67 9.50
N VAL A 39 2.93 -6.84 8.98
CA VAL A 39 2.14 -7.88 9.64
C VAL A 39 3.06 -9.02 10.06
N ALA A 40 2.96 -9.46 11.32
CA ALA A 40 3.63 -10.67 11.76
C ALA A 40 3.10 -11.88 10.96
N ARG A 41 3.99 -12.78 10.54
CA ARG A 41 3.60 -13.94 9.72
C ARG A 41 2.59 -14.84 10.42
N GLU A 42 2.74 -15.05 11.73
CA GLU A 42 1.74 -15.77 12.55
C GLU A 42 0.34 -15.12 12.42
N THR A 43 0.26 -13.80 12.41
CA THR A 43 -1.00 -13.06 12.23
C THR A 43 -1.59 -13.29 10.84
N TYR A 44 -0.77 -13.18 9.79
CA TYR A 44 -1.23 -13.47 8.43
C TYR A 44 -1.74 -14.91 8.31
N THR A 45 -0.99 -15.90 8.81
CA THR A 45 -1.39 -17.31 8.81
C THR A 45 -2.71 -17.54 9.53
N ALA A 46 -2.90 -16.94 10.72
CA ALA A 46 -4.16 -17.06 11.44
C ALA A 46 -5.36 -16.47 10.66
N TYR A 47 -5.15 -15.37 9.91
CA TYR A 47 -6.16 -14.83 9.01
C TYR A 47 -6.46 -15.76 7.84
N VAL A 48 -5.45 -16.37 7.23
CA VAL A 48 -5.63 -17.34 6.14
C VAL A 48 -6.43 -18.55 6.63
N GLU A 49 -6.03 -19.14 7.75
CA GLU A 49 -6.71 -20.30 8.35
C GLU A 49 -8.19 -20.00 8.58
N GLN A 50 -8.49 -18.88 9.26
CA GLN A 50 -9.87 -18.48 9.54
C GLN A 50 -10.67 -18.22 8.26
N LEU A 51 -10.07 -17.56 7.26
CA LEU A 51 -10.74 -17.24 6.00
C LEU A 51 -11.07 -18.52 5.22
N SER A 52 -10.15 -19.48 5.15
CA SER A 52 -10.37 -20.76 4.46
C SER A 52 -11.41 -21.65 5.15
N GLU A 53 -11.51 -21.59 6.48
CA GLU A 53 -12.56 -22.28 7.23
C GLU A 53 -13.96 -21.73 6.89
N GLU A 54 -14.08 -20.41 6.77
CA GLU A 54 -15.37 -19.74 6.59
C GLU A 54 -15.79 -19.62 5.12
N THR A 55 -14.81 -19.57 4.24
CA THR A 55 -15.00 -19.37 2.80
C THR A 55 -14.32 -20.50 2.04
N PRO A 56 -15.00 -21.66 1.84
CA PRO A 56 -14.39 -22.86 1.24
C PRO A 56 -13.86 -22.69 -0.19
N THR A 57 -14.19 -21.58 -0.86
CA THR A 57 -13.68 -21.22 -2.17
C THR A 57 -12.29 -20.57 -2.13
N VAL A 58 -11.82 -20.17 -0.95
CA VAL A 58 -10.48 -19.60 -0.74
C VAL A 58 -9.51 -20.73 -0.43
N ASP A 59 -8.51 -20.90 -1.28
CA ASP A 59 -7.41 -21.83 -1.08
C ASP A 59 -6.31 -21.18 -0.23
N GLY A 60 -6.32 -21.48 1.07
CA GLY A 60 -5.38 -20.90 2.03
C GLY A 60 -3.94 -21.37 1.83
N ASP A 61 -3.75 -22.64 1.45
CA ASP A 61 -2.41 -23.18 1.14
C ASP A 61 -1.79 -22.43 -0.05
N SER A 62 -2.61 -22.12 -1.07
CA SER A 62 -2.19 -21.30 -2.20
C SER A 62 -1.85 -19.86 -1.79
N LEU A 63 -2.63 -19.23 -0.89
CA LEU A 63 -2.31 -17.88 -0.39
C LEU A 63 -0.94 -17.86 0.32
N LEU A 64 -0.69 -18.82 1.23
CA LEU A 64 0.58 -18.92 1.95
C LEU A 64 1.75 -19.18 1.00
N THR A 65 1.59 -20.11 0.06
CA THR A 65 2.64 -20.45 -0.91
C THR A 65 2.98 -19.27 -1.82
N ASN A 66 1.96 -18.53 -2.29
CA ASN A 66 2.17 -17.36 -3.13
C ASN A 66 2.82 -16.21 -2.36
N LEU A 67 2.40 -15.97 -1.12
CA LEU A 67 3.03 -14.97 -0.25
C LEU A 67 4.54 -15.22 -0.13
N ASP A 68 4.92 -16.48 0.13
CA ASP A 68 6.32 -16.88 0.27
C ASP A 68 7.10 -16.67 -1.03
N GLY A 69 6.51 -17.00 -2.18
CA GLY A 69 7.11 -16.80 -3.50
C GLY A 69 7.25 -15.34 -3.91
N GLN A 70 6.41 -14.45 -3.37
CA GLN A 70 6.44 -13.01 -3.62
C GLN A 70 7.33 -12.26 -2.60
N THR A 71 7.73 -12.92 -1.52
CA THR A 71 8.56 -12.32 -0.47
C THR A 71 9.97 -12.08 -0.97
N VAL A 72 10.46 -10.86 -0.81
CA VAL A 72 11.81 -10.43 -1.19
C VAL A 72 12.56 -9.91 0.03
N ASP A 73 13.87 -10.17 0.00
CA ASP A 73 14.85 -9.55 0.88
C ASP A 73 15.40 -8.32 0.17
N GLY A 74 14.84 -7.18 0.48
CA GLY A 74 15.19 -5.90 -0.13
C GLY A 74 14.62 -4.76 0.70
N ASP A 75 15.41 -3.70 0.81
CA ASP A 75 15.03 -2.47 1.51
C ASP A 75 14.50 -1.41 0.54
N ASP A 76 14.57 -1.67 -0.78
CA ASP A 76 14.17 -0.75 -1.84
C ASP A 76 12.95 -1.28 -2.60
N TRP A 77 12.19 -0.38 -3.20
CA TRP A 77 11.03 -0.73 -4.02
C TRP A 77 11.43 -1.58 -5.25
N ALA A 78 10.75 -2.71 -5.41
CA ALA A 78 10.95 -3.69 -6.47
C ALA A 78 9.65 -4.03 -7.25
N GLY A 79 8.60 -3.20 -7.08
CA GLY A 79 7.31 -3.31 -7.77
C GLY A 79 6.14 -3.80 -6.91
N ASP A 80 4.93 -3.64 -7.44
CA ASP A 80 3.65 -3.80 -6.73
C ASP A 80 3.29 -5.27 -6.37
N GLU A 81 3.94 -6.25 -7.00
CA GLU A 81 3.69 -7.68 -6.77
C GLU A 81 4.69 -8.31 -5.79
N ARG A 82 5.37 -7.48 -4.98
CA ARG A 82 6.39 -7.89 -4.01
C ARG A 82 5.91 -7.72 -2.58
N VAL A 83 6.43 -8.58 -1.71
CA VAL A 83 6.22 -8.53 -0.27
C VAL A 83 7.58 -8.37 0.40
N TYR A 84 7.74 -7.37 1.26
CA TYR A 84 9.02 -7.04 1.87
C TYR A 84 9.09 -7.58 3.30
N ARG A 85 10.25 -8.10 3.67
CA ARG A 85 10.57 -8.42 5.06
C ARG A 85 11.01 -7.14 5.77
N VAL A 86 10.15 -6.62 6.65
CA VAL A 86 10.39 -5.34 7.35
C VAL A 86 10.86 -5.50 8.80
N GLY A 87 10.90 -6.73 9.30
CA GLY A 87 11.39 -7.08 10.62
C GLY A 87 11.55 -8.59 10.78
N ASP A 88 11.86 -9.04 11.99
CA ASP A 88 11.92 -10.47 12.31
C ASP A 88 10.52 -11.09 12.12
N ASP A 89 10.36 -11.85 11.04
CA ASP A 89 9.11 -12.52 10.66
C ASP A 89 7.91 -11.58 10.42
N ARG A 90 8.19 -10.36 9.93
CA ARG A 90 7.17 -9.36 9.56
C ARG A 90 7.20 -9.05 8.09
N LEU A 91 6.02 -8.98 7.48
CA LEU A 91 5.80 -8.82 6.06
C LEU A 91 4.98 -7.55 5.79
N SER A 92 5.36 -6.78 4.78
CA SER A 92 4.64 -5.58 4.35
C SER A 92 4.60 -5.52 2.84
N LEU A 93 3.60 -4.84 2.29
CA LEU A 93 3.60 -4.45 0.87
C LEU A 93 4.57 -3.31 0.56
N TYR A 94 5.11 -2.67 1.60
CA TYR A 94 6.01 -1.53 1.47
C TYR A 94 7.40 -1.88 2.02
N PRO A 95 8.48 -1.39 1.38
CA PRO A 95 9.83 -1.66 1.81
C PRO A 95 10.13 -1.03 3.18
N LYS A 96 11.12 -1.57 3.88
CA LYS A 96 11.48 -1.13 5.23
C LYS A 96 11.89 0.34 5.26
N THR A 97 12.60 0.82 4.24
CA THR A 97 13.05 2.22 4.14
C THR A 97 11.87 3.20 4.16
N TRP A 98 10.74 2.83 3.56
CA TRP A 98 9.52 3.66 3.60
C TRP A 98 8.93 3.69 5.00
N HIS A 99 8.88 2.55 5.69
CA HIS A 99 8.46 2.51 7.09
C HIS A 99 9.36 3.36 7.98
N ASP A 100 10.68 3.24 7.84
CA ASP A 100 11.64 4.01 8.64
C ASP A 100 11.53 5.53 8.40
N ARG A 101 11.19 5.95 7.17
CA ARG A 101 11.09 7.37 6.78
C ARG A 101 9.72 7.99 7.07
N LEU A 102 8.64 7.24 6.85
CA LEU A 102 7.27 7.76 6.78
C LEU A 102 6.40 7.32 7.96
N ALA A 103 6.93 6.54 8.90
CA ALA A 103 6.17 6.16 10.11
C ALA A 103 5.63 7.39 10.85
N GLY A 104 4.31 7.44 11.02
CA GLY A 104 3.61 8.56 11.66
C GLY A 104 3.48 9.83 10.79
N GLU A 105 3.94 9.80 9.54
CA GLU A 105 3.79 10.91 8.61
C GLU A 105 2.36 10.97 8.06
N SER A 106 1.82 12.19 7.96
CA SER A 106 0.46 12.46 7.51
C SER A 106 0.38 13.42 6.32
N ASP A 107 1.50 14.02 5.91
CA ASP A 107 1.60 14.89 4.75
C ASP A 107 1.78 14.06 3.46
N PRO A 108 0.81 14.10 2.52
CA PRO A 108 0.90 13.37 1.25
C PRO A 108 2.18 13.70 0.44
N ARG A 109 2.74 14.91 0.59
CA ARG A 109 3.96 15.31 -0.14
C ARG A 109 5.16 14.47 0.25
N ALA A 110 5.26 14.05 1.52
CA ALA A 110 6.37 13.22 1.98
C ALA A 110 6.37 11.84 1.30
N TYR A 111 5.19 11.26 1.09
CA TYR A 111 5.00 10.00 0.39
C TYR A 111 5.31 10.13 -1.09
N LEU A 112 4.77 11.16 -1.76
CA LEU A 112 5.04 11.41 -3.18
C LEU A 112 6.56 11.58 -3.45
N ARG A 113 7.27 12.32 -2.59
CA ARG A 113 8.74 12.44 -2.69
C ARG A 113 9.44 11.11 -2.50
N ALA A 114 9.06 10.32 -1.50
CA ALA A 114 9.67 9.01 -1.27
C ALA A 114 9.47 8.08 -2.47
N PHE A 115 8.27 8.07 -3.07
CA PHE A 115 7.97 7.21 -4.21
C PHE A 115 8.72 7.65 -5.47
N SER A 116 8.85 8.97 -5.69
CA SER A 116 9.60 9.55 -6.80
C SER A 116 11.10 9.28 -6.68
N GLU A 117 11.68 9.47 -5.50
CA GLU A 117 13.10 9.20 -5.23
C GLU A 117 13.49 7.74 -5.50
N ASP A 118 12.59 6.79 -5.21
CA ASP A 118 12.78 5.37 -5.47
C ASP A 118 12.37 4.94 -6.89
N GLY A 119 11.87 5.88 -7.71
CA GLY A 119 11.38 5.59 -9.06
C GLY A 119 10.21 4.59 -9.08
N ALA A 120 9.40 4.57 -8.03
CA ALA A 120 8.37 3.55 -7.83
C ALA A 120 7.24 3.64 -8.85
N PHE A 121 6.92 4.84 -9.33
CA PHE A 121 5.85 5.09 -10.29
C PHE A 121 6.29 6.08 -11.38
N GLU A 122 6.56 5.58 -12.58
CA GLU A 122 7.06 6.39 -13.70
C GLU A 122 6.05 7.42 -14.22
N SER A 123 4.75 7.20 -14.00
CA SER A 123 3.65 8.03 -14.54
C SER A 123 2.81 8.70 -13.46
N GLY A 124 3.40 8.90 -12.28
CA GLY A 124 2.68 9.37 -11.10
C GLY A 124 2.02 8.24 -10.32
N VAL A 125 1.65 8.54 -9.09
CA VAL A 125 1.22 7.55 -8.09
C VAL A 125 -0.30 7.42 -8.15
N PRO A 126 -0.88 6.22 -8.25
CA PRO A 126 -2.33 6.08 -8.13
C PRO A 126 -2.83 6.64 -6.79
N GLU A 127 -3.91 7.43 -6.80
CA GLU A 127 -4.48 8.01 -5.56
C GLU A 127 -4.75 6.92 -4.52
N SER A 128 -5.35 5.80 -4.93
CA SER A 128 -5.61 4.67 -4.04
C SER A 128 -4.36 4.13 -3.37
N THR A 129 -3.27 3.98 -4.12
CA THR A 129 -1.95 3.52 -3.61
C THR A 129 -1.36 4.50 -2.61
N LEU A 130 -1.43 5.81 -2.89
CA LEU A 130 -0.96 6.84 -1.96
C LEU A 130 -1.74 6.79 -0.65
N LEU A 131 -3.07 6.73 -0.73
CA LEU A 131 -3.93 6.68 0.45
C LEU A 131 -3.70 5.38 1.25
N ASP A 132 -3.54 4.24 0.59
CA ASP A 132 -3.27 2.97 1.26
C ASP A 132 -1.90 2.99 1.97
N ALA A 133 -0.88 3.62 1.38
CA ALA A 133 0.41 3.79 2.03
C ALA A 133 0.35 4.73 3.24
N MET A 134 -0.40 5.83 3.16
CA MET A 134 -0.60 6.75 4.30
C MET A 134 -1.33 6.07 5.47
N VAL A 135 -2.31 5.22 5.17
CA VAL A 135 -3.02 4.46 6.21
C VAL A 135 -2.11 3.40 6.82
N THR A 136 -1.36 2.69 5.98
CA THR A 136 -0.56 1.54 6.39
C THR A 136 0.71 1.94 7.13
N ILE A 137 1.47 2.88 6.57
CA ILE A 137 2.78 3.30 7.08
C ILE A 137 2.63 4.44 8.09
N GLY A 138 1.83 5.45 7.73
CA GLY A 138 1.61 6.64 8.55
C GLY A 138 0.65 6.41 9.73
N GLY A 139 -0.16 5.34 9.68
CA GLY A 139 -1.22 5.09 10.65
C GLY A 139 -2.33 6.14 10.60
N VAL A 140 -2.49 6.83 9.46
CA VAL A 140 -3.49 7.89 9.29
C VAL A 140 -4.85 7.27 8.96
N GLU A 141 -5.94 7.81 9.52
CA GLU A 141 -7.27 7.37 9.10
C GLU A 141 -7.54 7.74 7.63
N ARG A 142 -8.17 6.84 6.87
CA ARG A 142 -8.37 7.01 5.43
C ARG A 142 -9.06 8.33 5.07
N GLU A 143 -10.07 8.75 5.82
CA GLU A 143 -10.78 10.02 5.60
C GLU A 143 -9.86 11.22 5.82
N THR A 144 -8.99 11.15 6.83
CA THR A 144 -7.99 12.19 7.10
C THR A 144 -6.93 12.24 5.99
N ALA A 145 -6.43 11.08 5.54
CA ALA A 145 -5.48 11.02 4.43
C ALA A 145 -6.07 11.63 3.14
N LYS A 146 -7.34 11.32 2.84
CA LYS A 146 -8.06 11.90 1.70
C LYS A 146 -8.23 13.41 1.85
N GLY A 147 -8.64 13.89 3.02
CA GLY A 147 -8.76 15.32 3.29
C GLY A 147 -7.44 16.08 3.15
N ASN A 148 -6.33 15.49 3.60
CA ASN A 148 -5.00 16.08 3.42
C ASN A 148 -4.61 16.18 1.95
N LEU A 149 -4.90 15.14 1.15
CA LEU A 149 -4.63 15.15 -0.29
C LEU A 149 -5.51 16.18 -1.03
N GLU A 150 -6.79 16.25 -0.70
CA GLU A 150 -7.73 17.23 -1.29
C GLU A 150 -7.29 18.67 -1.00
N ALA A 151 -6.85 18.97 0.22
CA ALA A 151 -6.34 20.31 0.57
C ALA A 151 -5.13 20.72 -0.30
N LEU A 152 -4.19 19.81 -0.55
CA LEU A 152 -3.04 20.09 -1.42
C LEU A 152 -3.43 20.28 -2.88
N ARG A 153 -4.50 19.63 -3.35
CA ARG A 153 -5.04 19.85 -4.70
C ARG A 153 -5.68 21.23 -4.82
N GLU A 154 -6.44 21.65 -3.80
CA GLU A 154 -7.04 22.98 -3.74
C GLU A 154 -5.99 24.09 -3.73
N ASP A 155 -4.87 23.87 -3.03
CA ASP A 155 -3.72 24.78 -2.96
C ASP A 155 -2.83 24.72 -4.22
N GLY A 156 -3.08 23.78 -5.13
CA GLY A 156 -2.33 23.60 -6.38
C GLY A 156 -0.93 23.00 -6.19
N GLU A 157 -0.63 22.45 -5.01
CA GLU A 157 0.64 21.78 -4.70
C GLU A 157 0.70 20.35 -5.25
N VAL A 158 -0.45 19.70 -5.40
CA VAL A 158 -0.60 18.38 -6.02
C VAL A 158 -1.49 18.50 -7.25
N VAL A 159 -1.11 17.80 -8.32
CA VAL A 159 -1.85 17.81 -9.59
C VAL A 159 -2.25 16.37 -9.95
N GLU A 160 -3.46 16.22 -10.49
CA GLU A 160 -3.94 14.97 -11.08
C GLU A 160 -3.65 14.95 -12.58
N ASP A 161 -3.43 13.76 -13.14
CA ASP A 161 -3.48 13.61 -14.60
C ASP A 161 -4.88 13.98 -15.14
N ALA A 162 -4.95 14.42 -16.39
CA ALA A 162 -6.16 14.99 -16.98
C ALA A 162 -7.30 13.97 -17.20
N ASP A 163 -7.05 12.69 -16.95
CA ASP A 163 -8.08 11.65 -16.93
C ASP A 163 -8.91 11.77 -15.64
N GLN A 164 -10.15 12.24 -15.79
CA GLN A 164 -11.16 12.46 -14.75
C GLN A 164 -11.68 11.15 -14.09
N HIS A 165 -10.83 10.14 -13.91
CA HIS A 165 -11.16 8.92 -13.19
C HIS A 165 -10.92 9.09 -11.69
N PRO A 166 -11.75 8.47 -10.82
CA PRO A 166 -11.64 8.56 -9.36
C PRO A 166 -10.36 7.90 -8.77
N ASP A 167 -9.50 7.36 -9.63
CA ASP A 167 -8.20 6.77 -9.27
C ASP A 167 -7.11 7.31 -10.19
N ALA A 168 -7.16 8.62 -10.47
CA ALA A 168 -6.18 9.30 -11.29
C ALA A 168 -4.80 9.29 -10.60
N ASN A 169 -3.75 9.26 -11.41
CA ASN A 169 -2.39 9.40 -10.91
C ASN A 169 -2.18 10.82 -10.37
N VAL A 170 -1.54 10.92 -9.22
CA VAL A 170 -1.13 12.15 -8.55
C VAL A 170 0.39 12.30 -8.54
N TYR A 171 0.83 13.56 -8.62
CA TYR A 171 2.23 13.95 -8.59
C TYR A 171 2.36 15.35 -7.98
N LEU A 172 3.56 15.70 -7.51
CA LEU A 172 3.82 17.06 -7.03
C LEU A 172 3.79 18.03 -8.20
N ALA A 173 3.26 19.24 -7.98
CA ALA A 173 3.17 20.26 -9.02
C ALA A 173 4.54 20.62 -9.61
N GLU A 174 5.58 20.66 -8.77
CA GLU A 174 6.98 20.92 -9.17
C GLU A 174 7.51 19.87 -10.17
N GLU A 175 7.19 18.59 -9.98
CA GLU A 175 7.64 17.50 -10.88
C GLU A 175 6.98 17.57 -12.27
N ARG A 176 5.79 18.17 -12.37
CA ARG A 176 5.11 18.41 -13.64
C ARG A 176 5.82 19.48 -14.47
N GLU A 177 6.41 20.48 -13.82
CA GLU A 177 7.11 21.56 -14.52
C GLU A 177 8.37 21.00 -15.20
N ASP A 178 9.10 20.09 -14.55
CA ASP A 178 10.24 19.38 -15.12
C ASP A 178 9.85 18.48 -16.32
N LEU A 179 8.69 17.81 -16.24
CA LEU A 179 8.12 17.01 -17.34
C LEU A 179 7.69 17.86 -18.55
N LYS A 180 7.31 19.13 -18.33
CA LYS A 180 6.96 20.06 -19.41
C LYS A 180 8.20 20.69 -20.04
N ASP A 181 9.23 21.00 -19.25
CA ASP A 181 10.49 21.59 -19.75
C ASP A 181 11.33 20.56 -20.54
N GLY A 182 11.15 19.26 -20.26
CA GLY A 182 11.78 18.17 -21.02
C GLY A 182 11.17 17.87 -22.40
N LYS A 183 10.04 18.49 -22.78
CA LYS A 183 9.38 18.27 -24.09
C LYS A 183 9.77 19.30 -25.17
N ASP A 184 10.60 20.28 -24.86
CA ASP A 184 11.19 21.19 -25.84
C ASP A 184 12.67 20.83 -26.13
N VAL A 185 12.92 19.61 -26.60
CA VAL A 185 14.19 19.28 -27.27
C VAL A 185 13.93 18.49 -28.56
N HIS A 186 13.85 19.28 -29.64
CA HIS A 186 13.94 18.98 -31.09
C HIS A 186 12.81 18.26 -31.84
#